data_AF-T2PJV1-F1
#
_entry.id   AF-T2PJV1-F1
#
_cell.length_a   1.000
_cell.length_b   1.000
_cell.length_c   1.000
_cell.angle_alpha   90.00
_cell.angle_beta   90.00
_cell.angle_gamma   90.00
#
_symmetry.space_group_name_H-M   'P 1'
#
loop_
_entity.id
_entity.type
_entity.pdbx_description
1 polymer ?
#
loop_
_entity_poly.entity_id
_entity_poly.type
_entity_poly.pdbx_seq_one_letter_code
_entity_poly.pdbx_strand_id
1 'polypeptide(L)'
;FAAGATLLAGFAMATPAFAADAAKTPDQILTEDTAALAKKDTAIEAQKKTVEEKQKAVEEKQKAVDAAKLLYGQEYKEDTAGKGKEQADALKEAQTALTTEQTKLDNMYNKAYYDLKEKVAQEKADKEARDDAAYKAAHSKAHHVAVVSAAKSKLDSAAADKAEKLKTYDEKFEALEKADAALKMAQANFKAAHKAVSDAEASGLNLKDPTAYNALVDAENRASAEQTAADKDFQKANKEFGKAKSEAEAASLAYNNALEAYKAAYNAAVRDGVKLPADLPQITDPLVPTTLPGVPGVVTPAPAKPGAAAGQAGANGAAAGAK
;
A
#
# COMPACT_ATOMS: atom_id res chain seq x y z
N PHE A 1 31.41 8.66 39.60
CA PHE A 1 31.97 7.68 38.66
C PHE A 1 31.16 6.40 38.77
N ALA A 2 30.91 5.78 37.62
CA ALA A 2 29.96 4.71 37.39
C ALA A 2 30.30 3.39 38.09
N ALA A 3 29.24 2.64 38.41
CA ALA A 3 29.26 1.18 38.41
C ALA A 3 27.97 0.74 37.72
N GLY A 4 28.11 0.02 36.60
CA GLY A 4 27.01 -0.58 35.86
C GLY A 4 26.94 -2.08 36.07
N ALA A 5 25.78 -2.67 35.73
CA ALA A 5 25.62 -3.98 35.08
C ALA A 5 24.11 -4.29 34.91
N THR A 6 23.67 -4.45 33.66
CA THR A 6 22.90 -5.60 33.10
C THR A 6 22.08 -6.48 34.07
N LEU A 7 20.79 -6.80 33.87
CA LEU A 7 20.22 -7.59 32.75
C LEU A 7 18.67 -7.64 32.80
N LEU A 8 18.08 -7.56 31.61
CA LEU A 8 16.89 -8.23 31.08
C LEU A 8 16.23 -9.35 31.93
N ALA A 9 14.94 -9.23 32.28
CA ALA A 9 13.96 -10.34 32.33
C ALA A 9 12.54 -9.80 32.59
N GLY A 10 11.56 -10.33 31.87
CA GLY A 10 10.21 -9.81 31.76
C GLY A 10 9.38 -9.87 33.03
N PHE A 11 8.64 -8.79 33.30
CA PHE A 11 7.40 -8.87 34.04
C PHE A 11 6.26 -9.11 33.05
N ALA A 12 5.96 -10.38 32.84
CA ALA A 12 4.61 -10.80 32.53
C ALA A 12 3.74 -10.44 33.75
N MET A 13 3.18 -9.23 33.76
CA MET A 13 2.05 -8.92 34.63
C MET A 13 0.86 -9.66 34.03
N ALA A 14 0.56 -10.82 34.61
CA ALA A 14 -0.74 -11.45 34.46
C ALA A 14 -1.80 -10.42 34.85
N THR A 15 -2.49 -9.89 33.84
CA THR A 15 -3.65 -9.03 34.00
C THR A 15 -4.68 -9.75 34.85
N PRO A 16 -5.09 -9.24 36.03
CA PRO A 16 -6.37 -9.66 36.59
C PRO A 16 -7.43 -9.31 35.55
N ALA A 17 -8.17 -10.32 35.11
CA ALA A 17 -9.31 -10.19 34.21
C ALA A 17 -10.43 -9.43 34.94
N PHE A 18 -10.30 -8.11 34.99
CA PHE A 18 -11.46 -7.24 35.05
C PHE A 18 -12.04 -7.22 33.65
N ALA A 19 -13.28 -7.68 33.52
CA ALA A 19 -14.13 -7.29 32.41
C ALA A 19 -14.32 -5.76 32.51
N ALA A 20 -13.35 -5.01 31.99
CA ALA A 20 -13.44 -3.59 31.83
C ALA A 20 -14.32 -3.34 30.62
N ASP A 21 -15.44 -2.66 30.83
CA ASP A 21 -16.03 -1.83 29.79
C ASP A 21 -14.87 -1.09 29.11
N ALA A 22 -14.73 -1.24 27.80
CA ALA A 22 -13.61 -0.65 27.08
C ALA A 22 -13.59 0.86 27.35
N ALA A 23 -12.52 1.34 27.99
CA ALA A 23 -12.35 2.75 28.28
C ALA A 23 -12.46 3.54 26.96
N LYS A 24 -13.36 4.54 26.94
CA LYS A 24 -13.59 5.35 25.76
C LYS A 24 -12.31 6.11 25.39
N THR A 25 -12.02 6.15 24.09
CA THR A 25 -10.93 6.98 23.55
C THR A 25 -11.30 8.47 23.67
N PRO A 26 -10.31 9.39 23.74
CA PRO A 26 -10.58 10.82 23.79
C PRO A 26 -11.48 11.32 22.64
N ASP A 27 -11.33 10.76 21.44
CA ASP A 27 -12.12 11.15 20.27
C ASP A 27 -13.58 10.69 20.39
N GLN A 28 -13.82 9.54 21.03
CA GLN A 28 -15.18 9.09 21.38
C GLN A 28 -15.81 10.01 22.43
N ILE A 29 -15.04 10.45 23.43
CA ILE A 29 -15.50 11.39 24.46
C ILE A 29 -15.93 12.73 23.84
N LEU A 30 -15.07 13.33 23.00
CA LEU A 30 -15.40 14.58 22.31
C LEU A 30 -16.67 14.46 21.47
N THR A 31 -16.83 13.35 20.74
CA THR A 31 -17.98 13.12 19.86
C THR A 31 -19.29 13.04 20.67
N GLU A 32 -19.30 12.24 21.72
CA GLU A 32 -20.48 12.06 22.59
C GLU A 32 -20.85 13.36 23.31
N ASP A 33 -19.88 14.05 23.88
CA ASP A 33 -20.11 15.29 24.65
C ASP A 33 -20.55 16.44 23.73
N THR A 34 -20.01 16.54 22.51
CA THR A 34 -20.47 17.50 21.50
C THR A 34 -21.94 17.26 21.13
N ALA A 35 -22.32 16.00 20.93
CA ALA A 35 -23.71 15.65 20.64
C ALA A 35 -24.63 15.94 21.84
N ALA A 36 -24.17 15.69 23.07
CA ALA A 36 -24.91 16.00 24.28
C ALA A 36 -25.10 17.52 24.47
N LEU A 37 -24.07 18.31 24.19
CA LEU A 37 -24.13 19.77 24.25
C LEU A 37 -25.10 20.33 23.20
N ALA A 38 -25.03 19.85 21.95
CA ALA A 38 -25.93 20.28 20.87
C ALA A 38 -27.41 20.01 21.19
N LYS A 39 -27.73 18.87 21.82
CA LYS A 39 -29.08 18.57 22.30
C LYS A 39 -29.54 19.56 23.37
N LYS A 40 -28.66 19.92 24.32
CA LYS A 40 -28.96 20.92 25.36
C LYS A 40 -29.16 22.31 24.77
N ASP A 41 -28.30 22.73 23.85
CA ASP A 41 -28.44 24.01 23.14
C ASP A 41 -29.77 24.09 22.39
N THR A 42 -30.14 23.03 21.67
CA THR A 42 -31.43 22.95 20.98
C THR A 42 -32.61 23.10 21.95
N ALA A 43 -32.54 22.43 23.11
CA ALA A 43 -33.58 22.55 24.14
C ALA A 43 -33.65 23.96 24.74
N ILE A 44 -32.49 24.59 25.00
CA ILE A 44 -32.40 25.96 25.51
C ILE A 44 -33.00 26.95 24.51
N GLU A 45 -32.67 26.84 23.22
CA GLU A 45 -33.21 27.70 22.17
C GLU A 45 -34.72 27.53 22.00
N ALA A 46 -35.24 26.31 22.12
CA ALA A 46 -36.68 26.07 22.15
C ALA A 46 -37.34 26.75 23.36
N GLN A 47 -36.74 26.64 24.55
CA GLN A 47 -37.27 27.25 25.76
C GLN A 47 -37.20 28.79 25.72
N LYS A 48 -36.16 29.38 25.11
CA LYS A 48 -36.09 30.83 24.87
C LYS A 48 -37.26 31.34 24.05
N LYS A 49 -37.62 30.64 22.95
CA LYS A 49 -38.79 31.01 22.14
C LYS A 49 -40.08 30.98 22.95
N THR A 50 -40.27 29.97 23.81
CA THR A 50 -41.41 29.91 24.73
C THR A 50 -41.44 31.12 25.67
N VAL A 51 -40.29 31.51 26.25
CA VAL A 51 -40.18 32.69 27.11
C VAL A 51 -40.53 33.98 26.34
N GLU A 52 -40.02 34.14 25.13
CA GLU A 52 -40.34 35.30 24.26
C GLU A 52 -41.84 35.40 23.94
N GLU A 53 -42.51 34.27 23.67
CA GLU A 53 -43.95 34.21 23.44
C GLU A 53 -44.74 34.62 24.70
N LYS A 54 -44.35 34.13 25.88
CA LYS A 54 -44.99 34.51 27.14
C LYS A 54 -44.74 35.98 27.49
N GLN A 55 -43.57 36.52 27.14
CA GLN A 55 -43.26 37.92 27.35
C GLN A 55 -44.14 38.83 26.50
N LYS A 56 -44.35 38.49 25.22
CA LYS A 56 -45.31 39.20 24.35
C LYS A 56 -46.73 39.16 24.91
N ALA A 57 -47.17 38.02 25.44
CA ALA A 57 -48.49 37.90 26.07
C ALA A 57 -48.64 38.82 27.30
N VAL A 58 -47.60 38.94 28.15
CA VAL A 58 -47.60 39.90 29.27
C VAL A 58 -47.73 41.34 28.78
N GLU A 59 -46.99 41.72 27.74
CA GLU A 59 -47.07 43.08 27.15
C GLU A 59 -48.48 43.39 26.62
N GLU A 60 -49.14 42.43 25.97
CA GLU A 60 -50.52 42.59 25.49
C GLU A 60 -51.53 42.76 26.64
N LYS A 61 -51.41 41.95 27.70
CA LYS A 61 -52.29 42.04 28.87
C LYS A 61 -52.06 43.35 29.64
N GLN A 62 -50.82 43.82 29.71
CA GLN A 62 -50.50 45.10 30.32
C GLN A 62 -51.18 46.26 29.58
N LYS A 63 -51.12 46.28 28.24
CA LYS A 63 -51.83 47.28 27.42
C LYS A 63 -53.34 47.29 27.67
N ALA A 64 -53.95 46.11 27.85
CA ALA A 64 -55.37 46.00 28.16
C ALA A 64 -55.72 46.55 29.55
N VAL A 65 -54.86 46.32 30.55
CA VAL A 65 -54.99 46.92 31.89
C VAL A 65 -54.91 48.44 31.81
N ASP A 66 -53.94 48.98 31.08
CA ASP A 66 -53.75 50.43 30.93
C ASP A 66 -54.94 51.09 30.21
N ALA A 67 -55.48 50.43 29.18
CA ALA A 67 -56.70 50.87 28.49
C ALA A 67 -57.94 50.86 29.40
N ALA A 68 -58.09 49.82 30.23
CA ALA A 68 -59.20 49.72 31.19
C ALA A 68 -59.12 50.80 32.29
N LYS A 69 -57.91 51.12 32.77
CA LYS A 69 -57.67 52.23 33.70
C LYS A 69 -58.12 53.57 33.12
N LEU A 70 -57.82 53.81 31.83
CA LEU A 70 -58.24 55.02 31.13
C LEU A 70 -59.77 55.10 30.94
N LEU A 71 -60.42 53.97 30.64
CA LEU A 71 -61.86 53.91 30.38
C LEU A 71 -62.71 54.08 31.66
N TYR A 72 -62.29 53.46 32.78
CA TYR A 72 -63.10 53.38 33.99
C TYR A 72 -62.72 54.38 35.10
N GLY A 73 -61.55 55.03 35.02
CA GLY A 73 -61.16 56.09 35.95
C GLY A 73 -61.28 55.69 37.42
N GLN A 74 -62.08 56.44 38.21
CA GLN A 74 -62.29 56.17 39.64
C GLN A 74 -63.09 54.89 39.94
N GLU A 75 -63.79 54.32 38.95
CA GLU A 75 -64.51 53.04 39.10
C GLU A 75 -63.60 51.82 38.91
N TYR A 76 -62.34 52.02 38.47
CA TYR A 76 -61.37 50.95 38.34
C TYR A 76 -60.90 50.46 39.71
N LYS A 77 -61.06 49.16 39.98
CA LYS A 77 -60.62 48.51 41.21
C LYS A 77 -59.96 47.17 40.87
N GLU A 78 -58.70 46.99 41.30
CA GLU A 78 -57.93 45.76 41.09
C GLU A 78 -58.26 44.67 42.13
N ASP A 79 -58.63 45.08 43.35
CA ASP A 79 -58.63 44.20 44.53
C ASP A 79 -60.02 43.80 45.04
N THR A 80 -61.09 44.29 44.40
CA THR A 80 -62.50 44.02 44.79
C THR A 80 -63.35 43.73 43.56
N ALA A 81 -64.50 43.06 43.73
CA ALA A 81 -65.42 42.79 42.62
C ALA A 81 -65.83 44.12 41.93
N GLY A 82 -65.40 44.31 40.67
CA GLY A 82 -65.54 45.57 39.94
C GLY A 82 -64.95 45.50 38.53
N LYS A 83 -65.10 46.58 37.74
CA LYS A 83 -64.82 46.62 36.29
C LYS A 83 -63.33 46.48 35.89
N GLY A 84 -62.41 46.42 36.84
CA GLY A 84 -60.96 46.32 36.61
C GLY A 84 -60.30 45.00 37.06
N LYS A 85 -61.02 44.16 37.81
CA LYS A 85 -60.48 42.96 38.45
C LYS A 85 -60.11 41.88 37.43
N GLU A 86 -60.93 41.68 36.39
CA GLU A 86 -60.70 40.65 35.36
C GLU A 86 -59.40 40.89 34.58
N GLN A 87 -59.11 42.14 34.21
CA GLN A 87 -57.88 42.50 33.49
C GLN A 87 -56.65 42.41 34.40
N ALA A 88 -56.78 42.78 35.68
CA ALA A 88 -55.71 42.68 36.66
C ALA A 88 -55.36 41.20 36.97
N ASP A 89 -56.37 40.34 37.12
CA ASP A 89 -56.17 38.90 37.32
C ASP A 89 -55.53 38.26 36.09
N ALA A 90 -56.00 38.57 34.88
CA ALA A 90 -55.42 38.06 33.64
C ALA A 90 -53.95 38.47 33.42
N LEU A 91 -53.57 39.68 33.86
CA LEU A 91 -52.18 40.12 33.84
C LEU A 91 -51.33 39.35 34.86
N LYS A 92 -51.81 39.18 36.11
CA LYS A 92 -51.11 38.40 37.15
C LYS A 92 -50.90 36.94 36.72
N GLU A 93 -51.88 36.33 36.07
CA GLU A 93 -51.77 34.97 35.51
C GLU A 93 -50.69 34.90 34.43
N ALA A 94 -50.66 35.87 33.50
CA ALA A 94 -49.65 35.93 32.45
C ALA A 94 -48.23 36.15 33.01
N GLN A 95 -48.07 37.02 34.01
CA GLN A 95 -46.79 37.25 34.70
C GLN A 95 -46.30 36.00 35.44
N THR A 96 -47.20 35.27 36.10
CA THR A 96 -46.88 34.00 36.77
C THR A 96 -46.43 32.94 35.75
N ALA A 97 -47.10 32.85 34.61
CA ALA A 97 -46.71 31.95 33.53
C ALA A 97 -45.32 32.31 32.95
N LEU A 98 -45.03 33.59 32.72
CA LEU A 98 -43.72 34.05 32.25
C LEU A 98 -42.62 33.70 33.26
N THR A 99 -42.85 33.99 34.54
CA THR A 99 -41.90 33.71 35.62
C THR A 99 -41.56 32.21 35.71
N THR A 100 -42.58 31.37 35.50
CA THR A 100 -42.42 29.90 35.47
C THR A 100 -41.50 29.44 34.33
N GLU A 101 -41.70 29.96 33.12
CA GLU A 101 -40.88 29.59 31.95
C GLU A 101 -39.47 30.18 32.00
N GLN A 102 -39.29 31.37 32.60
CA GLN A 102 -37.99 31.96 32.88
C GLN A 102 -37.19 31.11 33.88
N THR A 103 -37.84 30.69 34.98
CA THR A 103 -37.21 29.79 35.96
C THR A 103 -36.76 28.47 35.34
N LYS A 104 -37.54 27.92 34.39
CA LYS A 104 -37.13 26.72 33.64
C LYS A 104 -35.90 26.99 32.78
N LEU A 105 -35.87 28.11 32.06
CA LEU A 105 -34.71 28.49 31.24
C LEU A 105 -33.45 28.67 32.08
N ASP A 106 -33.55 29.34 33.22
CA ASP A 106 -32.42 29.55 34.14
C ASP A 106 -31.89 28.21 34.69
N ASN A 107 -32.78 27.28 35.03
CA ASN A 107 -32.40 25.94 35.47
C ASN A 107 -31.72 25.10 34.37
N MET A 108 -31.97 25.40 33.09
CA MET A 108 -31.27 24.74 31.97
C MET A 108 -29.83 25.24 31.84
N TYR A 109 -29.56 26.49 32.24
CA TYR A 109 -28.21 27.05 32.41
C TYR A 109 -27.57 26.67 33.75
N ASN A 110 -27.80 25.45 34.22
CA ASN A 110 -27.16 24.96 35.44
C ASN A 110 -25.67 24.69 35.24
N LYS A 111 -24.97 24.48 36.37
CA LYS A 111 -23.53 24.16 36.41
C LYS A 111 -23.15 23.03 35.44
N ALA A 112 -23.99 22.00 35.29
CA ALA A 112 -23.70 20.85 34.43
C ALA A 112 -23.67 21.21 32.92
N TYR A 113 -24.46 22.20 32.48
CA TYR A 113 -24.36 22.70 31.10
C TYR A 113 -23.02 23.40 30.88
N TYR A 114 -22.61 24.28 31.80
CA TYR A 114 -21.34 24.99 31.69
C TYR A 114 -20.12 24.06 31.82
N ASP A 115 -20.16 23.10 32.75
CA ASP A 115 -19.12 22.09 32.89
C ASP A 115 -18.97 21.26 31.60
N LEU A 116 -20.10 20.86 30.97
CA LEU A 116 -20.08 20.14 29.69
C LEU A 116 -19.53 21.02 28.56
N LYS A 117 -19.94 22.29 28.51
CA LYS A 117 -19.48 23.24 27.50
C LYS A 117 -17.97 23.47 27.61
N GLU A 118 -17.44 23.64 28.82
CA GLU A 118 -16.02 23.78 29.09
C GLU A 118 -15.26 22.51 28.70
N LYS A 119 -15.78 21.33 29.07
CA LYS A 119 -15.19 20.04 28.70
C LYS A 119 -15.12 19.85 27.19
N VAL A 120 -16.18 20.15 26.45
CA VAL A 120 -16.18 20.08 24.97
C VAL A 120 -15.15 21.03 24.38
N ALA A 121 -15.03 22.24 24.92
CA ALA A 121 -14.03 23.21 24.46
C ALA A 121 -12.60 22.71 24.73
N GLN A 122 -12.35 22.14 25.91
CA GLN A 122 -11.06 21.58 26.29
C GLN A 122 -10.68 20.37 25.41
N GLU A 123 -11.57 19.38 25.28
CA GLU A 123 -11.33 18.20 24.44
C GLU A 123 -11.10 18.55 22.97
N LYS A 124 -11.78 19.61 22.48
CA LYS A 124 -11.54 20.13 21.13
C LYS A 124 -10.15 20.74 21.01
N ALA A 125 -9.74 21.59 21.95
CA ALA A 125 -8.39 22.18 21.97
C ALA A 125 -7.31 21.09 22.09
N ASP A 126 -7.53 20.10 22.94
CA ASP A 126 -6.64 18.95 23.12
C ASP A 126 -6.57 18.10 21.85
N LYS A 127 -7.68 17.91 21.13
CA LYS A 127 -7.68 17.25 19.83
C LYS A 127 -6.87 18.05 18.80
N GLU A 128 -7.10 19.36 18.69
CA GLU A 128 -6.35 20.22 17.76
C GLU A 128 -4.84 20.20 18.07
N ALA A 129 -4.47 20.23 19.34
CA ALA A 129 -3.08 20.12 19.77
C ALA A 129 -2.46 18.74 19.46
N ARG A 130 -3.22 17.65 19.64
CA ARG A 130 -2.80 16.29 19.27
C ARG A 130 -2.59 16.17 17.76
N ASP A 131 -3.51 16.69 16.96
CA ASP A 131 -3.45 16.65 15.50
C ASP A 131 -2.26 17.50 14.98
N ASP A 132 -2.04 18.69 15.53
CA ASP A 132 -0.88 19.56 15.21
C ASP A 132 0.45 18.91 15.61
N ALA A 133 0.53 18.29 16.79
CA ALA A 133 1.72 17.55 17.22
C ALA A 133 2.02 16.36 16.30
N ALA A 134 0.98 15.61 15.90
CA ALA A 134 1.12 14.51 14.94
C ALA A 134 1.58 14.99 13.57
N TYR A 135 1.02 16.10 13.07
CA TYR A 135 1.44 16.74 11.84
C TYR A 135 2.92 17.17 11.91
N LYS A 136 3.32 17.90 12.96
CA LYS A 136 4.71 18.32 13.18
C LYS A 136 5.66 17.14 13.29
N ALA A 137 5.26 16.05 13.94
CA ALA A 137 6.07 14.84 14.04
C ALA A 137 6.28 14.18 12.67
N ALA A 138 5.21 14.04 11.87
CA ALA A 138 5.25 13.48 10.52
C ALA A 138 6.07 14.35 9.54
N HIS A 139 6.08 15.66 9.76
CA HIS A 139 6.85 16.62 8.95
C HIS A 139 8.20 17.01 9.59
N SER A 140 8.61 16.32 10.65
CA SER A 140 9.87 16.60 11.33
C SER A 140 11.07 16.15 10.49
N LYS A 141 12.20 16.85 10.66
CA LYS A 141 13.48 16.45 10.04
C LYS A 141 13.86 15.00 10.39
N ALA A 142 13.65 14.59 11.64
CA ALA A 142 14.00 13.25 12.10
C ALA A 142 13.14 12.17 11.38
N HIS A 143 11.84 12.41 11.21
CA HIS A 143 10.96 11.51 10.48
C HIS A 143 11.40 11.38 9.01
N HIS A 144 11.61 12.51 8.33
CA HIS A 144 12.08 12.52 6.94
C HIS A 144 13.40 11.78 6.76
N VAL A 145 14.39 12.01 7.64
CA VAL A 145 15.67 11.30 7.60
C VAL A 145 15.47 9.79 7.76
N ALA A 146 14.61 9.35 8.68
CA ALA A 146 14.33 7.93 8.89
C ALA A 146 13.64 7.29 7.69
N VAL A 147 12.62 7.94 7.12
CA VAL A 147 11.88 7.46 5.94
C VAL A 147 12.80 7.36 4.72
N VAL A 148 13.59 8.40 4.44
CA VAL A 148 14.54 8.43 3.32
C VAL A 148 15.61 7.34 3.49
N SER A 149 16.16 7.17 4.70
CA SER A 149 17.19 6.16 4.97
C SER A 149 16.64 4.73 4.84
N ALA A 150 15.42 4.48 5.32
CA ALA A 150 14.77 3.18 5.15
C ALA A 150 14.47 2.88 3.68
N ALA A 151 14.00 3.87 2.91
CA ALA A 151 13.78 3.71 1.47
C ALA A 151 15.09 3.46 0.72
N LYS A 152 16.18 4.14 1.10
CA LYS A 152 17.52 3.92 0.55
C LYS A 152 18.02 2.51 0.81
N SER A 153 17.88 2.02 2.04
CA SER A 153 18.26 0.64 2.38
C SER A 153 17.52 -0.39 1.52
N LYS A 154 16.21 -0.21 1.30
CA LYS A 154 15.42 -1.07 0.40
C LYS A 154 15.89 -0.99 -1.05
N LEU A 155 16.21 0.22 -1.53
CA LEU A 155 16.76 0.42 -2.88
C LEU A 155 18.10 -0.31 -3.04
N ASP A 156 18.99 -0.22 -2.06
CA ASP A 156 20.29 -0.90 -2.09
C ASP A 156 20.14 -2.43 -2.08
N SER A 157 19.24 -2.95 -1.24
CA SER A 157 18.92 -4.39 -1.25
C SER A 157 18.34 -4.84 -2.59
N ALA A 158 17.41 -4.07 -3.17
CA ALA A 158 16.84 -4.40 -4.47
C ALA A 158 17.86 -4.28 -5.62
N ALA A 159 18.82 -3.37 -5.53
CA ALA A 159 19.92 -3.25 -6.48
C ALA A 159 20.84 -4.49 -6.43
N ALA A 160 21.19 -4.94 -5.22
CA ALA A 160 21.98 -6.15 -5.03
C ALA A 160 21.26 -7.40 -5.54
N ASP A 161 19.99 -7.57 -5.19
CA ASP A 161 19.17 -8.70 -5.68
C ASP A 161 19.04 -8.69 -7.21
N LYS A 162 18.76 -7.52 -7.81
CA LYS A 162 18.74 -7.38 -9.27
C LYS A 162 20.06 -7.80 -9.91
N ALA A 163 21.19 -7.39 -9.34
CA ALA A 163 22.51 -7.77 -9.86
C ALA A 163 22.74 -9.29 -9.77
N GLU A 164 22.37 -9.92 -8.66
CA GLU A 164 22.45 -11.38 -8.48
C GLU A 164 21.57 -12.13 -9.47
N LYS A 165 20.32 -11.69 -9.68
CA LYS A 165 19.39 -12.33 -10.60
C LYS A 165 19.80 -12.17 -12.07
N LEU A 166 20.34 -11.01 -12.46
CA LEU A 166 20.91 -10.82 -13.80
C LEU A 166 22.12 -11.73 -14.03
N LYS A 167 23.01 -11.85 -13.04
CA LYS A 167 24.14 -12.80 -13.14
C LYS A 167 23.65 -14.24 -13.32
N THR A 168 22.64 -14.65 -12.55
CA THR A 168 22.05 -16.00 -12.68
C THR A 168 21.39 -16.20 -14.04
N TYR A 169 20.72 -15.18 -14.58
CA TYR A 169 20.16 -15.20 -15.92
C TYR A 169 21.24 -15.46 -16.99
N ASP A 170 22.35 -14.72 -16.94
CA ASP A 170 23.47 -14.88 -17.88
C ASP A 170 24.08 -16.29 -17.78
N GLU A 171 24.34 -16.78 -16.56
CA GLU A 171 24.86 -18.14 -16.33
C GLU A 171 23.94 -19.23 -16.88
N LYS A 172 22.61 -19.08 -16.74
CA LYS A 172 21.64 -20.04 -17.27
C LYS A 172 21.46 -19.93 -18.78
N PHE A 173 21.65 -18.75 -19.36
CA PHE A 173 21.68 -18.58 -20.81
C PHE A 173 22.87 -19.31 -21.43
N GLU A 174 24.07 -19.14 -20.88
CA GLU A 174 25.25 -19.87 -21.35
C GLU A 174 25.09 -21.40 -21.24
N ALA A 175 24.44 -21.88 -20.16
CA ALA A 175 24.14 -23.29 -19.99
C ALA A 175 23.17 -23.83 -21.05
N LEU A 176 22.16 -23.03 -21.41
CA LEU A 176 21.24 -23.35 -22.51
C LEU A 176 21.97 -23.43 -23.85
N GLU A 177 22.85 -22.48 -24.16
CA GLU A 177 23.63 -22.50 -25.40
C GLU A 177 24.54 -23.73 -25.50
N LYS A 178 25.18 -24.12 -24.39
CA LYS A 178 25.99 -25.35 -24.32
C LYS A 178 25.15 -26.60 -24.53
N ALA A 179 23.97 -26.69 -23.93
CA ALA A 179 23.07 -27.83 -24.09
C ALA A 179 22.49 -27.93 -25.51
N ASP A 180 22.16 -26.79 -26.13
CA ASP A 180 21.71 -26.72 -27.52
C ASP A 180 22.80 -27.20 -28.50
N ALA A 181 24.05 -26.78 -28.29
CA ALA A 181 25.18 -27.27 -29.07
C ALA A 181 25.39 -28.78 -28.92
N ALA A 182 25.28 -29.30 -27.69
CA ALA A 182 25.39 -30.75 -27.43
C ALA A 182 24.26 -31.54 -28.11
N LEU A 183 23.03 -31.05 -28.06
CA LEU A 183 21.89 -31.66 -28.75
C LEU A 183 22.10 -31.69 -30.27
N LYS A 184 22.56 -30.58 -30.86
CA LYS A 184 22.88 -30.52 -32.31
C LYS A 184 23.96 -31.53 -32.71
N MET A 185 24.99 -31.70 -31.90
CA MET A 185 26.03 -32.72 -32.15
C MET A 185 25.48 -34.13 -32.03
N ALA A 186 24.69 -34.44 -31.00
CA ALA A 186 24.10 -35.76 -30.82
C ALA A 186 23.12 -36.12 -31.95
N GLN A 187 22.32 -35.15 -32.43
CA GLN A 187 21.47 -35.32 -33.60
C GLN A 187 22.28 -35.63 -34.87
N ALA A 188 23.41 -34.95 -35.07
CA ALA A 188 24.30 -35.21 -36.21
C ALA A 188 24.92 -36.61 -36.13
N ASN A 189 25.37 -37.03 -34.95
CA ASN A 189 25.92 -38.37 -34.72
C ASN A 189 24.88 -39.47 -34.96
N PHE A 190 23.67 -39.31 -34.44
CA PHE A 190 22.58 -40.26 -34.69
C PHE A 190 22.27 -40.38 -36.19
N LYS A 191 22.16 -39.25 -36.89
CA LYS A 191 21.94 -39.24 -38.35
C LYS A 191 23.06 -39.96 -39.11
N ALA A 192 24.30 -39.79 -38.70
CA ALA A 192 25.45 -40.47 -39.30
C ALA A 192 25.42 -41.99 -39.03
N ALA A 193 25.12 -42.40 -37.80
CA ALA A 193 25.03 -43.81 -37.41
C ALA A 193 23.88 -44.53 -38.12
N HIS A 194 22.69 -43.91 -38.17
CA HIS A 194 21.56 -44.42 -38.95
C HIS A 194 21.91 -44.58 -40.43
N LYS A 195 22.61 -43.60 -41.02
CA LYS A 195 23.06 -43.72 -42.42
C LYS A 195 23.98 -44.93 -42.62
N ALA A 196 24.91 -45.16 -41.70
CA ALA A 196 25.83 -46.29 -41.77
C ALA A 196 25.09 -47.65 -41.71
N VAL A 197 24.08 -47.78 -40.86
CA VAL A 197 23.21 -48.97 -40.81
C VAL A 197 22.48 -49.16 -42.14
N SER A 198 21.85 -48.09 -42.66
CA SER A 198 21.13 -48.14 -43.94
C SER A 198 22.04 -48.49 -45.14
N ASP A 199 23.24 -47.93 -45.20
CA ASP A 199 24.23 -48.26 -46.23
C ASP A 199 24.69 -49.73 -46.11
N ALA A 200 24.86 -50.25 -44.88
CA ALA A 200 25.23 -51.64 -44.63
C ALA A 200 24.14 -52.62 -45.09
N GLU A 201 22.87 -52.32 -44.81
CA GLU A 201 21.71 -53.08 -45.32
C GLU A 201 21.68 -53.09 -46.86
N ALA A 202 21.84 -51.91 -47.48
CA ALA A 202 21.82 -51.79 -48.95
C ALA A 202 22.95 -52.59 -49.62
N SER A 203 24.10 -52.74 -48.97
CA SER A 203 25.24 -53.54 -49.46
C SER A 203 25.10 -55.06 -49.24
N GLY A 204 24.07 -55.48 -48.49
CA GLY A 204 23.85 -56.86 -48.05
C GLY A 204 24.84 -57.31 -46.97
N LEU A 205 25.44 -56.38 -46.22
CA LEU A 205 26.39 -56.71 -45.14
C LEU A 205 25.73 -57.55 -44.06
N ASN A 206 24.46 -57.29 -43.76
CA ASN A 206 23.64 -58.09 -42.84
C ASN A 206 23.59 -59.59 -43.18
N LEU A 207 23.74 -59.95 -44.45
CA LEU A 207 23.77 -61.35 -44.91
C LEU A 207 25.19 -61.92 -44.98
N LYS A 208 26.18 -61.07 -45.27
CA LYS A 208 27.59 -61.48 -45.51
C LYS A 208 28.42 -61.53 -44.23
N ASP A 209 28.21 -60.58 -43.34
CA ASP A 209 28.89 -60.47 -42.04
C ASP A 209 27.91 -59.89 -40.98
N PRO A 210 27.10 -60.77 -40.36
CA PRO A 210 26.13 -60.35 -39.35
C PRO A 210 26.79 -59.72 -38.11
N THR A 211 28.04 -60.07 -37.79
CA THR A 211 28.74 -59.52 -36.62
C THR A 211 29.12 -58.07 -36.86
N ALA A 212 29.69 -57.74 -38.02
CA ALA A 212 30.00 -56.36 -38.38
C ALA A 212 28.72 -55.50 -38.50
N TYR A 213 27.64 -56.07 -39.04
CA TYR A 213 26.34 -55.40 -39.10
C TYR A 213 25.79 -55.07 -37.70
N ASN A 214 25.76 -56.05 -36.78
CA ASN A 214 25.24 -55.84 -35.42
C ASN A 214 26.04 -54.76 -34.66
N ALA A 215 27.36 -54.64 -34.90
CA ALA A 215 28.15 -53.57 -34.30
C ALA A 215 27.73 -52.15 -34.76
N LEU A 216 27.26 -52.01 -36.01
CA LEU A 216 26.70 -50.74 -36.51
C LEU A 216 25.35 -50.42 -35.88
N VAL A 217 24.48 -51.43 -35.74
CA VAL A 217 23.20 -51.29 -35.04
C VAL A 217 23.41 -50.88 -33.58
N ASP A 218 24.38 -51.48 -32.89
CA ASP A 218 24.74 -51.09 -31.52
C ASP A 218 25.32 -49.67 -31.44
N ALA A 219 26.02 -49.21 -32.47
CA ALA A 219 26.48 -47.82 -32.56
C ALA A 219 25.31 -46.84 -32.77
N GLU A 220 24.34 -47.17 -33.63
CA GLU A 220 23.11 -46.40 -33.81
C GLU A 220 22.30 -46.31 -32.52
N ASN A 221 22.10 -47.44 -31.82
CA ASN A 221 21.39 -47.48 -30.55
C ASN A 221 22.06 -46.60 -29.48
N ARG A 222 23.39 -46.59 -29.42
CA ARG A 222 24.15 -45.68 -28.53
C ARG A 222 23.96 -44.22 -28.92
N ALA A 223 24.04 -43.88 -30.21
CA ALA A 223 23.83 -42.51 -30.68
C ALA A 223 22.40 -42.01 -30.43
N SER A 224 21.39 -42.88 -30.55
CA SER A 224 19.99 -42.59 -30.20
C SER A 224 19.82 -42.31 -28.70
N ALA A 225 20.48 -43.11 -27.86
CA ALA A 225 20.49 -42.89 -26.42
C ALA A 225 21.19 -41.56 -26.04
N GLU A 226 22.31 -41.24 -26.68
CA GLU A 226 23.01 -39.95 -26.52
C GLU A 226 22.13 -38.76 -26.94
N GLN A 227 21.44 -38.86 -28.08
CA GLN A 227 20.48 -37.84 -28.52
C GLN A 227 19.37 -37.64 -27.50
N THR A 228 18.80 -38.73 -26.98
CA THR A 228 17.74 -38.68 -25.94
C THR A 228 18.25 -38.04 -24.65
N ALA A 229 19.49 -38.31 -24.24
CA ALA A 229 20.10 -37.69 -23.07
C ALA A 229 20.33 -36.18 -23.29
N ALA A 230 20.90 -35.80 -24.44
CA ALA A 230 21.15 -34.41 -24.79
C ALA A 230 19.85 -33.59 -24.90
N ASP A 231 18.77 -34.18 -25.40
CA ASP A 231 17.45 -33.53 -25.46
C ASP A 231 16.90 -33.25 -24.06
N LYS A 232 17.03 -34.22 -23.12
CA LYS A 232 16.66 -34.01 -21.72
C LYS A 232 17.47 -32.89 -21.06
N ASP A 233 18.77 -32.84 -21.32
CA ASP A 233 19.65 -31.79 -20.80
C ASP A 233 19.28 -30.41 -21.37
N PHE A 234 18.99 -30.33 -22.66
CA PHE A 234 18.47 -29.11 -23.30
C PHE A 234 17.14 -28.65 -22.68
N GLN A 235 16.17 -29.55 -22.54
CA GLN A 235 14.88 -29.23 -21.93
C GLN A 235 15.04 -28.72 -20.49
N LYS A 236 15.94 -29.35 -19.71
CA LYS A 236 16.26 -28.91 -18.35
C LYS A 236 16.89 -27.51 -18.35
N ALA A 237 17.90 -27.28 -19.18
CA ALA A 237 18.56 -25.98 -19.28
C ALA A 237 17.60 -24.86 -19.72
N ASN A 238 16.73 -25.15 -20.69
CA ASN A 238 15.72 -24.21 -21.17
C ASN A 238 14.71 -23.83 -20.07
N LYS A 239 14.28 -24.80 -19.26
CA LYS A 239 13.40 -24.55 -18.11
C LYS A 239 14.10 -23.68 -17.04
N GLU A 240 15.36 -23.99 -16.72
CA GLU A 240 16.14 -23.22 -15.75
C GLU A 240 16.38 -21.78 -16.23
N PHE A 241 16.68 -21.60 -17.52
CA PHE A 241 16.80 -20.29 -18.15
C PHE A 241 15.50 -19.49 -18.07
N GLY A 242 14.36 -20.12 -18.43
CA GLY A 242 13.05 -19.48 -18.33
C GLY A 242 12.73 -19.01 -16.92
N LYS A 243 13.07 -19.82 -15.90
CA LYS A 243 12.92 -19.43 -14.49
C LYS A 243 13.83 -18.24 -14.13
N ALA A 244 15.11 -18.29 -14.50
CA ALA A 244 16.06 -17.22 -14.21
C ALA A 244 15.66 -15.89 -14.86
N LYS A 245 15.14 -15.94 -16.09
CA LYS A 245 14.59 -14.77 -16.80
C LYS A 245 13.45 -14.12 -16.00
N SER A 246 12.46 -14.90 -15.59
CA SER A 246 11.33 -14.37 -14.82
C SER A 246 11.77 -13.79 -13.46
N GLU A 247 12.74 -14.41 -12.79
CA GLU A 247 13.31 -13.86 -11.55
C GLU A 247 14.06 -12.54 -11.78
N ALA A 248 14.83 -12.42 -12.87
CA ALA A 248 15.53 -11.18 -13.22
C ALA A 248 14.57 -10.03 -13.60
N GLU A 249 13.48 -10.34 -14.30
CA GLU A 249 12.41 -9.38 -14.61
C GLU A 249 11.72 -8.89 -13.33
N ALA A 250 11.38 -9.82 -12.41
CA ALA A 250 10.77 -9.47 -11.13
C ALA A 250 11.70 -8.61 -10.25
N ALA A 251 12.99 -8.95 -10.17
CA ALA A 251 13.97 -8.16 -9.42
C ALA A 251 14.18 -6.76 -10.03
N SER A 252 14.14 -6.66 -11.37
CA SER A 252 14.20 -5.37 -12.06
C SER A 252 13.00 -4.47 -11.73
N LEU A 253 11.80 -5.04 -11.69
CA LEU A 253 10.59 -4.32 -11.27
C LEU A 253 10.67 -3.90 -9.80
N ALA A 254 11.13 -4.79 -8.91
CA ALA A 254 11.29 -4.48 -7.49
C ALA A 254 12.28 -3.32 -7.26
N TYR A 255 13.40 -3.29 -8.01
CA TYR A 255 14.34 -2.18 -8.00
C TYR A 255 13.70 -0.87 -8.44
N ASN A 256 12.93 -0.87 -9.53
CA ASN A 256 12.27 0.34 -10.03
C ASN A 256 11.25 0.89 -9.02
N ASN A 257 10.44 0.00 -8.41
CA ASN A 257 9.50 0.40 -7.36
C ASN A 257 10.21 0.97 -6.12
N ALA A 258 11.34 0.38 -5.72
CA ALA A 258 12.15 0.89 -4.61
C ALA A 258 12.78 2.25 -4.94
N LEU A 259 13.19 2.46 -6.20
CA LEU A 259 13.73 3.73 -6.68
C LEU A 259 12.67 4.83 -6.64
N GLU A 260 11.46 4.55 -7.10
CA GLU A 260 10.33 5.49 -7.01
C GLU A 260 9.99 5.85 -5.56
N ALA A 261 9.94 4.86 -4.67
CA ALA A 261 9.69 5.09 -3.25
C ALA A 261 10.77 5.97 -2.61
N TYR A 262 12.04 5.74 -2.95
CA TYR A 262 13.15 6.57 -2.50
C TYR A 262 13.06 8.00 -3.05
N LYS A 263 12.77 8.17 -4.36
CA LYS A 263 12.51 9.48 -4.99
C LYS A 263 11.39 10.24 -4.27
N ALA A 264 10.27 9.57 -4.00
CA ALA A 264 9.12 10.17 -3.33
C ALA A 264 9.47 10.62 -1.90
N ALA A 265 10.15 9.78 -1.12
CA ALA A 265 10.61 10.11 0.22
C ALA A 265 11.58 11.30 0.22
N TYR A 266 12.53 11.32 -0.72
CA TYR A 266 13.49 12.42 -0.86
C TYR A 266 12.79 13.73 -1.21
N ASN A 267 11.88 13.72 -2.20
CA ASN A 267 11.13 14.89 -2.62
C ASN A 267 10.23 15.44 -1.50
N ALA A 268 9.63 14.57 -0.70
CA ALA A 268 8.85 14.98 0.48
C ALA A 268 9.73 15.72 1.51
N ALA A 269 10.92 15.18 1.79
CA ALA A 269 11.88 15.83 2.69
C ALA A 269 12.34 17.20 2.18
N VAL A 270 12.66 17.31 0.88
CA VAL A 270 13.06 18.58 0.25
C VAL A 270 11.93 19.60 0.29
N ARG A 271 10.70 19.20 -0.06
CA ARG A 271 9.51 20.07 0.00
C ARG A 271 9.32 20.67 1.39
N ASP A 272 9.58 19.87 2.42
CA ASP A 272 9.43 20.28 3.82
C ASP A 272 10.71 20.96 4.37
N GLY A 273 11.65 21.36 3.49
CA GLY A 273 12.82 22.17 3.82
C GLY A 273 13.96 21.41 4.51
N VAL A 274 13.93 20.08 4.50
CA VAL A 274 14.95 19.26 5.14
C VAL A 274 16.20 19.18 4.26
N LYS A 275 17.31 19.75 4.75
CA LYS A 275 18.65 19.46 4.20
C LYS A 275 19.07 18.06 4.63
N LEU A 276 19.01 17.13 3.70
CA LEU A 276 19.45 15.74 3.87
C LEU A 276 21.00 15.64 3.84
N PRO A 277 21.61 14.73 4.60
CA PRO A 277 23.06 14.49 4.58
C PRO A 277 23.61 14.33 3.16
N ALA A 278 24.81 14.88 2.91
CA ALA A 278 25.46 14.82 1.60
C ALA A 278 25.79 13.39 1.12
N ASP A 279 25.88 12.43 2.06
CA ASP A 279 26.13 11.01 1.77
C ASP A 279 24.90 10.29 1.20
N LEU A 280 23.72 10.93 1.20
CA LEU A 280 22.55 10.41 0.50
C LEU A 280 22.65 10.82 -0.97
N PRO A 281 22.67 9.86 -1.92
CA PRO A 281 22.87 10.18 -3.32
C PRO A 281 21.81 11.16 -3.82
N GLN A 282 22.26 12.32 -4.29
CA GLN A 282 21.42 13.21 -5.09
C GLN A 282 21.07 12.49 -6.39
N ILE A 283 19.78 12.30 -6.65
CA ILE A 283 19.34 11.62 -7.86
C ILE A 283 19.21 12.67 -8.97
N THR A 284 20.15 12.68 -9.91
CA THR A 284 19.90 13.16 -11.27
C THR A 284 19.09 12.11 -12.02
N ASP A 285 17.95 12.51 -12.56
CA ASP A 285 16.91 11.64 -13.11
C ASP A 285 17.38 10.74 -14.27
N PRO A 286 17.20 9.40 -14.20
CA PRO A 286 17.35 8.51 -15.33
C PRO A 286 16.00 7.81 -15.64
N LEU A 287 14.97 8.56 -16.04
CA LEU A 287 13.72 7.99 -16.56
C LEU A 287 13.90 7.36 -17.96
N VAL A 288 15.00 6.63 -18.20
CA VAL A 288 15.06 5.72 -19.33
C VAL A 288 14.50 4.38 -18.85
N PRO A 289 13.37 3.89 -19.38
CA PRO A 289 12.96 2.53 -19.14
C PRO A 289 14.11 1.64 -19.61
N THR A 290 14.83 1.00 -18.67
CA THR A 290 15.81 -0.02 -19.01
C THR A 290 15.02 -1.23 -19.48
N THR A 291 14.58 -1.21 -20.74
CA THR A 291 14.47 -2.44 -21.51
C THR A 291 15.80 -3.15 -21.33
N LEU A 292 15.77 -4.40 -20.87
CA LEU A 292 16.95 -5.27 -20.86
C LEU A 292 17.67 -5.07 -22.20
N PRO A 293 18.97 -4.76 -22.22
CA PRO A 293 19.68 -4.67 -23.48
C PRO A 293 19.52 -6.01 -24.19
N GLY A 294 18.82 -6.00 -25.33
CA GLY A 294 19.08 -7.00 -26.35
C GLY A 294 20.56 -6.91 -26.66
N VAL A 295 21.29 -8.00 -26.43
CA VAL A 295 22.75 -8.08 -26.52
C VAL A 295 23.25 -7.34 -27.77
N PRO A 296 24.15 -6.34 -27.64
CA PRO A 296 24.82 -5.75 -28.80
C PRO A 296 25.73 -6.81 -29.41
N GLY A 297 25.38 -7.33 -30.58
CA GLY A 297 26.21 -8.30 -31.30
C GLY A 297 25.47 -9.43 -32.00
N VAL A 298 24.18 -9.65 -31.71
CA VAL A 298 23.37 -10.55 -32.55
C VAL A 298 22.87 -9.76 -33.74
N VAL A 299 23.63 -9.81 -34.84
CA VAL A 299 23.05 -9.63 -36.18
C VAL A 299 21.85 -10.56 -36.25
N THR A 300 20.65 -9.98 -36.23
CA THR A 300 19.48 -10.65 -36.77
C THR A 300 19.85 -11.08 -38.18
N PRO A 301 19.84 -12.38 -38.52
CA PRO A 301 20.02 -12.77 -39.90
C PRO A 301 18.84 -12.15 -40.64
N ALA A 302 19.12 -11.22 -41.54
CA ALA A 302 18.14 -10.82 -42.54
C ALA A 302 17.61 -12.11 -43.20
N PRO A 303 16.29 -12.22 -43.45
CA PRO A 303 15.70 -13.43 -43.99
C PRO A 303 16.42 -13.79 -45.29
N ALA A 304 17.14 -14.91 -45.27
CA ALA A 304 17.83 -15.42 -46.45
C ALA A 304 16.77 -15.70 -47.52
N LYS A 305 16.87 -14.97 -48.63
CA LYS A 305 16.08 -15.19 -49.83
C LYS A 305 16.32 -16.62 -50.33
N PRO A 306 15.28 -17.39 -50.72
CA PRO A 306 15.46 -18.76 -51.17
C PRO A 306 16.25 -18.81 -52.48
N GLY A 307 17.33 -19.60 -52.51
CA GLY A 307 17.99 -20.06 -53.73
C GLY A 307 19.40 -19.52 -53.95
N ALA A 308 20.40 -20.31 -53.56
CA ALA A 308 21.65 -20.50 -54.31
C ALA A 308 22.34 -21.78 -53.83
N ALA A 309 22.72 -22.62 -54.77
CA ALA A 309 23.18 -23.98 -54.58
C ALA A 309 24.67 -24.10 -54.21
N ALA A 310 24.98 -25.28 -53.63
CA ALA A 310 26.14 -26.14 -53.82
C ALA A 310 27.57 -25.56 -53.80
N GLY A 311 28.40 -26.11 -52.91
CA GLY A 311 29.86 -25.98 -52.95
C GLY A 311 30.54 -27.03 -52.08
N GLN A 312 30.86 -28.17 -52.72
CA GLN A 312 31.75 -29.26 -52.31
C GLN A 312 32.80 -28.96 -51.21
N ALA A 313 32.90 -29.89 -50.25
CA ALA A 313 34.20 -30.42 -49.81
C ALA A 313 34.03 -31.91 -49.53
N GLY A 314 34.45 -32.71 -50.51
CA GLY A 314 34.50 -34.16 -50.44
C GLY A 314 35.74 -34.67 -49.70
N ALA A 315 35.61 -35.91 -49.27
CA ALA A 315 36.54 -36.74 -48.52
C ALA A 315 37.91 -36.97 -49.19
N ASN A 316 38.92 -37.18 -48.34
CA ASN A 316 39.83 -38.36 -48.26
C ASN A 316 41.07 -37.92 -47.46
N GLY A 317 41.67 -38.67 -46.55
CA GLY A 317 41.67 -40.10 -46.28
C GLY A 317 43.11 -40.45 -45.87
N ALA A 318 43.28 -41.15 -44.75
CA ALA A 318 44.60 -41.53 -44.24
C ALA A 318 45.25 -42.64 -45.09
N ALA A 319 46.57 -42.48 -45.28
CA ALA A 319 47.65 -43.47 -45.46
C ALA A 319 47.39 -44.84 -46.12
N ALA A 320 48.14 -45.12 -47.20
CA ALA A 320 48.81 -46.41 -47.43
C ALA A 320 50.01 -46.21 -48.38
N GLY A 321 51.21 -46.62 -47.96
CA GLY A 321 52.42 -46.57 -48.80
C GLY A 321 52.54 -47.75 -49.77
N ALA A 322 53.51 -47.67 -50.69
CA ALA A 322 54.37 -48.78 -51.11
C ALA A 322 55.29 -48.37 -52.27
N LYS A 323 56.57 -48.75 -52.12
CA LYS A 323 57.70 -48.77 -53.07
C LYS A 323 58.55 -47.52 -53.19
#